data_AF-G8YSM2-F1
#
_entry.id   AF-G8YSM2-F1
#
_cell.length_a   1.000
_cell.length_b   1.000
_cell.length_c   1.000
_cell.angle_alpha   90.00
_cell.angle_beta   90.00
_cell.angle_gamma   90.00
#
_symmetry.space_group_name_H-M   'P 1'
#
loop_
_entity.id
_entity.type
_entity.pdbx_description
1 polymer ?
#
loop_
_entity_poly.entity_id
_entity_poly.type
_entity_poly.pdbx_seq_one_letter_code
_entity_poly.pdbx_strand_id
1 'polypeptide(L)'
;MQSNSNESEKGSCSYDSSSEYDLLKRMYNKQKEDHIMANDLLCQLDKVSDQHKKNDIYYSFEALIVCGVPSELESVNYEVFLTSIISSLKIRTHEWEWLTNDNATEQSELYYPSIRALGALSQYVPNYTLGISNETLKDLLSSISYHIHPSLPWTCSKNANIIHKILENFSKSASFESAMDTLFNGELKASLLVLSSKHVPSQRDKSLHNPRLTSAGYASTLLKKKDINGKSALRPSLGFSGVNEEINESDQRRLWKMSSHVKVLSMIYLMIYFSGDFSRIEDNWAFITSFILNVLDDHDPLIKAQGCYLLHYLILHWRGKGGSSNLLLKTGLCDLFKSSIGVCLTYLPNLTPLDQSIFILKLAYPTYYSLLQLEQDKESKLLSYLDTINSHILTSISHVFNTKGYISSYSLVTFLFEQLQIVIGDYMRDFVLTCYDRIHKLIYQLLINLDIQESGLEGIRFLTVVLATQQTIFKALKDTENDETMQCVFPYRYELLASWSIIYKFLSSADPCSTVFRAKESCRSSFSLFKSMYINSIENLDTLNHDTQTLISNYSILRDLFS
;
A
#
# COMPACT_ATOMS: atom_id res chain seq x y z
N MET A 1 -36.80 -32.87 42.32
CA MET A 1 -36.02 -34.00 41.77
C MET A 1 -35.43 -33.55 40.44
N GLN A 2 -34.10 -33.46 40.45
CA GLN A 2 -33.13 -33.36 39.36
C GLN A 2 -33.26 -32.23 38.32
N SER A 3 -32.49 -31.20 38.63
CA SER A 3 -31.88 -30.16 37.80
C SER A 3 -30.93 -30.73 36.74
N ASN A 4 -31.16 -30.39 35.48
CA ASN A 4 -30.14 -30.42 34.44
C ASN A 4 -29.43 -29.07 34.41
N SER A 5 -28.15 -29.06 34.78
CA SER A 5 -27.24 -27.95 34.63
C SER A 5 -26.82 -27.82 33.17
N ASN A 6 -27.24 -26.73 32.53
CA ASN A 6 -26.68 -26.23 31.28
C ASN A 6 -25.21 -25.83 31.53
N GLU A 7 -24.27 -26.63 31.03
CA GLU A 7 -22.93 -26.13 30.78
C GLU A 7 -22.98 -25.17 29.58
N SER A 8 -22.67 -23.92 29.89
CA SER A 8 -22.57 -22.79 28.98
C SER A 8 -21.64 -23.06 27.81
N GLU A 9 -22.12 -22.87 26.59
CA GLU A 9 -21.30 -22.61 25.40
C GLU A 9 -20.43 -21.37 25.67
N LYS A 10 -19.18 -21.60 26.09
CA LYS A 10 -18.14 -20.57 26.13
C LYS A 10 -17.71 -20.28 24.70
N GLY A 11 -17.63 -18.99 24.36
CA GLY A 11 -17.38 -18.49 23.01
C GLY A 11 -16.28 -19.24 22.27
N SER A 12 -16.65 -19.82 21.12
CA SER A 12 -15.73 -20.49 20.21
C SER A 12 -14.67 -19.51 19.71
N CYS A 13 -13.44 -19.70 20.14
CA CYS A 13 -12.29 -18.92 19.67
C CYS A 13 -12.02 -19.22 18.18
N SER A 14 -11.82 -18.19 17.36
CA SER A 14 -11.62 -18.29 15.90
C SER A 14 -10.21 -18.76 15.52
N TYR A 15 -9.79 -19.92 16.03
CA TYR A 15 -8.61 -20.59 15.47
C TYR A 15 -9.04 -21.28 14.17
N ASP A 16 -8.82 -20.59 13.05
CA ASP A 16 -9.34 -20.94 11.71
C ASP A 16 -8.81 -22.27 11.15
N SER A 17 -7.91 -22.97 11.84
CA SER A 17 -7.48 -24.33 11.48
C SER A 17 -7.48 -25.27 12.66
N SER A 18 -8.12 -26.43 12.51
CA SER A 18 -8.10 -27.53 13.49
C SER A 18 -6.67 -27.94 13.86
N SER A 19 -5.72 -27.77 12.94
CA SER A 19 -4.30 -28.09 13.15
C SER A 19 -3.60 -27.22 14.20
N GLU A 20 -3.92 -25.92 14.28
CA GLU A 20 -3.26 -25.03 15.24
C GLU A 20 -3.72 -25.30 16.67
N TYR A 21 -5.03 -25.53 16.85
CA TYR A 21 -5.57 -25.88 18.15
C TYR A 21 -5.01 -27.21 18.67
N ASP A 22 -4.89 -28.22 17.78
CA ASP A 22 -4.28 -29.50 18.14
C ASP A 22 -2.81 -29.35 18.57
N LEU A 23 -2.06 -28.44 17.94
CA LEU A 23 -0.68 -28.14 18.35
C LEU A 23 -0.64 -27.49 19.75
N LEU A 24 -1.45 -26.46 19.99
CA LEU A 24 -1.54 -25.80 21.30
C LEU A 24 -1.95 -26.80 22.39
N LYS A 25 -2.91 -27.69 22.11
CA LYS A 25 -3.35 -28.73 23.04
C LYS A 25 -2.23 -29.73 23.37
N ARG A 26 -1.42 -30.12 22.38
CA ARG A 26 -0.23 -30.97 22.62
C ARG A 26 0.81 -30.25 23.48
N MET A 27 1.05 -28.97 23.23
CA MET A 27 1.97 -28.16 24.04
C MET A 27 1.49 -28.03 25.48
N TYR A 28 0.20 -27.73 25.68
CA TYR A 28 -0.42 -27.67 27.02
C TYR A 28 -0.32 -29.01 27.77
N ASN A 29 -0.65 -30.13 27.12
CA ASN A 29 -0.54 -31.44 27.75
C ASN A 29 0.89 -31.76 28.17
N LYS A 30 1.88 -31.41 27.33
CA LYS A 30 3.29 -31.59 27.66
C LYS A 30 3.70 -30.77 28.89
N GLN A 31 3.31 -29.49 28.97
CA GLN A 31 3.58 -28.66 30.13
C GLN A 31 2.94 -29.20 31.41
N LYS A 32 1.71 -29.70 31.28
CA LYS A 32 0.98 -30.32 32.38
C LYS A 32 1.67 -31.59 32.90
N GLU A 33 2.20 -32.41 31.99
CA GLU A 33 3.04 -33.57 32.33
C GLU A 33 4.34 -33.15 33.03
N ASP A 34 4.96 -32.05 32.58
CA ASP A 34 6.18 -31.50 33.16
C ASP A 34 5.93 -30.69 34.46
N HIS A 35 4.67 -30.57 34.91
CA HIS A 35 4.23 -29.74 36.04
C HIS A 35 4.69 -28.27 35.96
N ILE A 36 4.85 -27.73 34.74
CA ILE A 36 5.27 -26.35 34.53
C ILE A 36 4.07 -25.42 34.74
N MET A 37 4.13 -24.57 35.76
CA MET A 37 3.08 -23.58 36.03
C MET A 37 3.34 -22.28 35.26
N ALA A 38 2.30 -21.45 35.10
CA ALA A 38 2.42 -20.16 34.43
C ALA A 38 3.48 -19.24 35.06
N ASN A 39 3.61 -19.23 36.39
CA ASN A 39 4.64 -18.46 37.09
C ASN A 39 6.07 -18.99 36.82
N ASP A 40 6.24 -20.28 36.54
CA ASP A 40 7.54 -20.84 36.16
C ASP A 40 7.96 -20.36 34.78
N LEU A 41 7.01 -20.30 33.83
CA LEU A 41 7.26 -19.74 32.51
C LEU A 41 7.61 -18.24 32.58
N LEU A 42 6.99 -17.46 33.48
CA LEU A 42 7.37 -16.06 33.70
C LEU A 42 8.81 -15.96 34.21
N CYS A 43 9.17 -16.80 35.20
CA CYS A 43 10.53 -16.85 35.73
C CYS A 43 11.57 -17.27 34.67
N GLN A 44 11.18 -18.12 33.72
CA GLN A 44 12.03 -18.50 32.60
C GLN A 44 12.18 -17.35 31.59
N LEU A 45 11.10 -16.64 31.28
CA LEU A 45 11.08 -15.55 30.31
C LEU A 45 12.06 -14.43 30.68
N ASP A 46 12.18 -14.11 31.97
CA ASP A 46 13.14 -13.12 32.49
C ASP A 46 14.61 -13.57 32.38
N LYS A 47 14.87 -14.88 32.43
CA LYS A 47 16.23 -15.45 32.41
C LYS A 47 16.76 -15.69 31.00
N VAL A 48 15.87 -15.83 30.03
CA VAL A 48 16.24 -16.20 28.66
C VAL A 48 16.61 -14.95 27.86
N SER A 49 17.84 -14.91 27.34
CA SER A 49 18.28 -13.87 26.40
C SER A 49 18.00 -14.21 24.92
N ASP A 50 17.86 -15.50 24.61
CA ASP A 50 17.66 -16.01 23.25
C ASP A 50 16.20 -15.85 22.80
N GLN A 51 15.99 -15.18 21.67
CA GLN A 51 14.67 -14.86 21.17
C GLN A 51 13.87 -16.10 20.74
N HIS A 52 14.52 -17.15 20.23
CA HIS A 52 13.80 -18.38 19.85
C HIS A 52 13.19 -19.07 21.07
N LYS A 53 13.96 -19.15 22.17
CA LYS A 53 13.48 -19.69 23.43
C LYS A 53 12.37 -18.82 24.04
N LYS A 54 12.46 -17.49 23.91
CA LYS A 54 11.34 -16.60 24.30
C LYS A 54 10.08 -16.90 23.51
N ASN A 55 10.21 -17.10 22.20
CA ASN A 55 9.09 -17.44 21.33
C ASN A 55 8.42 -18.75 21.72
N ASP A 56 9.20 -19.78 22.09
CA ASP A 56 8.67 -21.05 22.62
C ASP A 56 7.91 -20.85 23.94
N ILE A 57 8.41 -19.95 24.81
CA ILE A 57 7.73 -19.59 26.05
C ILE A 57 6.42 -18.84 25.76
N TYR A 58 6.37 -17.96 24.76
CA TYR A 58 5.13 -17.27 24.39
C TYR A 58 4.06 -18.21 23.81
N TYR A 59 4.44 -19.17 22.96
CA TYR A 59 3.52 -20.21 22.52
C TYR A 59 3.04 -21.09 23.68
N SER A 60 3.95 -21.32 24.63
CA SER A 60 3.62 -22.04 25.85
C SER A 60 2.57 -21.31 26.70
N PHE A 61 2.69 -19.98 26.83
CA PHE A 61 1.69 -19.14 27.48
C PHE A 61 0.37 -19.11 26.72
N GLU A 62 0.40 -18.99 25.39
CA GLU A 62 -0.81 -19.04 24.58
C GLU A 62 -1.57 -20.35 24.81
N ALA A 63 -0.86 -21.49 24.78
CA ALA A 63 -1.46 -22.80 25.05
C ALA A 63 -2.10 -22.87 26.45
N LEU A 64 -1.45 -22.31 27.48
CA LEU A 64 -2.02 -22.22 28.83
C LEU A 64 -3.28 -21.36 28.87
N ILE A 65 -3.29 -20.21 28.19
CA ILE A 65 -4.44 -19.31 28.20
C ILE A 65 -5.64 -19.94 27.46
N VAL A 66 -5.38 -20.60 26.34
CA VAL A 66 -6.43 -21.17 25.48
C VAL A 66 -6.96 -22.50 26.03
N CYS A 67 -6.09 -23.38 26.53
CA CYS A 67 -6.44 -24.74 26.95
C CYS A 67 -6.53 -24.91 28.49
N GLY A 68 -5.98 -23.97 29.26
CA GLY A 68 -5.86 -24.10 30.72
C GLY A 68 -7.17 -23.92 31.48
N VAL A 69 -7.13 -24.35 32.74
CA VAL A 69 -8.26 -24.18 33.67
C VAL A 69 -8.20 -22.77 34.29
N PRO A 70 -9.32 -22.04 34.41
CA PRO A 70 -9.32 -20.68 34.94
C PRO A 70 -8.57 -20.45 36.24
N SER A 71 -8.63 -21.41 37.17
CA SER A 71 -7.93 -21.35 38.45
C SER A 71 -6.41 -21.26 38.34
N GLU A 72 -5.81 -21.79 37.27
CA GLU A 72 -4.35 -21.71 37.05
C GLU A 72 -3.93 -20.29 36.67
N LEU A 73 -4.81 -19.55 35.99
CA LEU A 73 -4.57 -18.21 35.49
C LEU A 73 -4.80 -17.11 36.55
N GLU A 74 -5.67 -17.35 37.54
CA GLU A 74 -5.95 -16.39 38.62
C GLU A 74 -4.71 -16.03 39.46
N SER A 75 -3.69 -16.91 39.51
CA SER A 75 -2.46 -16.72 40.28
C SER A 75 -1.34 -16.01 39.50
N VAL A 76 -1.57 -15.68 38.22
CA VAL A 76 -0.54 -15.14 37.33
C VAL A 76 -0.35 -13.66 37.59
N ASN A 77 0.90 -13.23 37.77
CA ASN A 77 1.23 -11.81 37.79
C ASN A 77 1.22 -11.25 36.36
N TYR A 78 0.06 -10.78 35.92
CA TYR A 78 -0.14 -10.24 34.57
C TYR A 78 0.70 -8.99 34.30
N GLU A 79 1.04 -8.18 35.31
CA GLU A 79 1.87 -6.98 35.12
C GLU A 79 3.30 -7.36 34.71
N VAL A 80 3.88 -8.38 35.34
CA VAL A 80 5.19 -8.93 34.96
C VAL A 80 5.13 -9.52 33.55
N PHE A 81 4.09 -10.29 33.24
CA PHE A 81 3.90 -10.87 31.91
C PHE A 81 3.80 -9.80 30.82
N LEU A 82 2.96 -8.79 31.03
CA LEU A 82 2.76 -7.68 30.10
C LEU A 82 4.04 -6.87 29.93
N THR A 83 4.78 -6.60 31.01
CA THR A 83 6.09 -5.92 30.93
C THR A 83 7.07 -6.70 30.06
N SER A 84 7.06 -8.03 30.16
CA SER A 84 7.90 -8.89 29.32
C SER A 84 7.46 -8.85 27.85
N ILE A 85 6.15 -8.93 27.57
CA ILE A 85 5.59 -8.75 26.22
C ILE A 85 5.99 -7.39 25.65
N ILE A 86 5.76 -6.30 26.39
CA ILE A 86 6.13 -4.93 26.02
C ILE A 86 7.59 -4.86 25.62
N SER A 87 8.48 -5.49 26.41
CA SER A 87 9.91 -5.52 26.11
C SER A 87 10.23 -6.26 24.81
N SER A 88 9.50 -7.34 24.51
CA SER A 88 9.70 -8.14 23.30
C SER A 88 9.11 -7.51 22.04
N LEU A 89 8.11 -6.64 22.17
CA LEU A 89 7.50 -5.89 21.07
C LEU A 89 8.30 -4.64 20.66
N LYS A 90 9.37 -4.30 21.38
CA LYS A 90 10.22 -3.16 21.04
C LYS A 90 10.88 -3.38 19.68
N ILE A 91 10.63 -2.45 18.76
CA ILE A 91 11.28 -2.43 17.44
C ILE A 91 12.79 -2.21 17.64
N ARG A 92 13.61 -3.06 17.02
CA ARG A 92 15.08 -2.91 17.01
C ARG A 92 15.50 -1.82 16.02
N THR A 93 16.54 -1.04 16.34
CA THR A 93 17.11 -0.07 15.40
C THR A 93 17.94 -0.80 14.33
N HIS A 94 17.43 -0.88 13.10
CA HIS A 94 18.11 -1.52 11.97
C HIS A 94 17.80 -0.81 10.64
N GLU A 95 18.58 -1.14 9.61
CA GLU A 95 18.20 -0.82 8.23
C GLU A 95 17.01 -1.70 7.83
N TRP A 96 15.90 -1.07 7.47
CA TRP A 96 14.66 -1.77 7.14
C TRP A 96 14.57 -2.08 5.65
N GLU A 97 14.17 -3.30 5.31
CA GLU A 97 13.92 -3.71 3.92
C GLU A 97 12.48 -3.39 3.50
N TRP A 98 12.28 -2.16 3.03
CA TRP A 98 10.98 -1.63 2.64
C TRP A 98 10.32 -2.28 1.41
N LEU A 99 11.07 -3.06 0.62
CA LEU A 99 10.58 -3.74 -0.58
C LEU A 99 9.99 -5.13 -0.32
N THR A 100 10.05 -5.61 0.93
CA THR A 100 9.54 -6.94 1.26
C THR A 100 8.01 -6.95 1.12
N ASN A 101 7.52 -7.68 0.11
CA ASN A 101 6.09 -7.97 -0.04
C ASN A 101 5.58 -8.75 1.17
N ASP A 102 4.26 -8.77 1.40
CA ASP A 102 3.46 -9.43 2.46
C ASP A 102 3.89 -10.84 2.95
N ASN A 103 4.87 -11.47 2.33
CA ASN A 103 5.51 -12.68 2.80
C ASN A 103 6.31 -12.39 4.06
N ALA A 104 5.91 -13.05 5.14
CA ALA A 104 6.52 -12.99 6.45
C ALA A 104 8.05 -12.88 6.39
N THR A 105 8.57 -11.67 6.61
CA THR A 105 10.00 -11.49 6.84
C THR A 105 10.36 -12.27 8.10
N GLU A 106 11.59 -12.77 8.19
CA GLU A 106 12.11 -13.39 9.42
C GLU A 106 11.88 -12.48 10.65
N GLN A 107 11.86 -11.16 10.43
CA GLN A 107 11.57 -10.16 11.45
C GLN A 107 10.09 -10.14 11.88
N SER A 108 9.13 -10.26 10.96
CA SER A 108 7.71 -10.31 11.30
C SER A 108 7.32 -11.56 12.10
N GLU A 109 7.96 -12.69 11.79
CA GLU A 109 7.82 -13.95 12.54
C GLU A 109 8.42 -13.87 13.95
N LEU A 110 9.34 -12.93 14.19
CA LEU A 110 9.95 -12.72 15.49
C LEU A 110 8.93 -12.27 16.55
N TYR A 111 8.02 -11.37 16.16
CA TYR A 111 7.04 -10.76 17.06
C TYR A 111 5.73 -11.56 17.14
N TYR A 112 5.44 -12.38 16.14
CA TYR A 112 4.18 -13.14 16.02
C TYR A 112 3.79 -13.93 17.28
N PRO A 113 4.70 -14.69 17.95
CA PRO A 113 4.33 -15.45 19.16
C PRO A 113 3.92 -14.55 20.32
N SER A 114 4.61 -13.42 20.52
CA SER A 114 4.28 -12.46 21.59
C SER A 114 2.94 -11.76 21.36
N ILE A 115 2.63 -11.42 20.09
CA ILE A 115 1.35 -10.83 19.69
C ILE A 115 0.21 -11.84 19.84
N ARG A 116 0.44 -13.11 19.50
CA ARG A 116 -0.54 -14.19 19.72
C ARG A 116 -0.85 -14.43 21.19
N ALA A 117 0.18 -14.52 22.03
CA ALA A 117 0.00 -14.69 23.47
C ALA A 117 -0.80 -13.53 24.07
N LEU A 118 -0.53 -12.30 23.64
CA LEU A 118 -1.31 -11.11 23.99
C LEU A 118 -2.75 -11.19 23.45
N GLY A 119 -2.93 -11.69 22.23
CA GLY A 119 -4.24 -11.93 21.61
C GLY A 119 -5.11 -12.85 22.43
N ALA A 120 -4.57 -14.01 22.82
CA ALA A 120 -5.24 -14.97 23.69
C ALA A 120 -5.57 -14.34 25.06
N LEU A 121 -4.64 -13.59 25.65
CA LEU A 121 -4.87 -12.88 26.91
C LEU A 121 -6.05 -11.89 26.78
N SER A 122 -6.15 -11.16 25.67
CA SER A 122 -7.21 -10.17 25.45
C SER A 122 -8.62 -10.74 25.33
N GLN A 123 -8.73 -11.99 24.89
CA GLN A 123 -10.01 -12.69 24.82
C GLN A 123 -10.37 -13.31 26.16
N TYR A 124 -9.38 -13.77 26.91
CA TYR A 124 -9.58 -14.46 28.18
C TYR A 124 -9.93 -13.51 29.32
N VAL A 125 -9.38 -12.29 29.32
CA VAL A 125 -9.65 -11.29 30.36
C VAL A 125 -10.37 -10.07 29.78
N PRO A 126 -11.62 -10.21 29.31
CA PRO A 126 -12.36 -9.13 28.65
C PRO A 126 -12.72 -7.97 29.61
N ASN A 127 -12.62 -8.18 30.93
CA ASN A 127 -12.84 -7.17 31.95
C ASN A 127 -11.51 -6.81 32.62
N TYR A 128 -10.77 -5.88 32.02
CA TYR A 128 -9.48 -5.38 32.47
C TYR A 128 -9.54 -4.52 33.74
N THR A 129 -10.14 -5.03 34.81
CA THR A 129 -9.90 -4.56 36.18
C THR A 129 -8.75 -5.31 36.84
N LEU A 130 -7.77 -5.80 36.06
CA LEU A 130 -6.65 -6.64 36.49
C LEU A 130 -5.60 -5.92 37.37
N GLY A 131 -5.90 -4.74 37.90
CA GLY A 131 -4.90 -3.96 38.64
C GLY A 131 -3.70 -3.52 37.80
N ILE A 132 -3.79 -3.61 36.46
CA ILE A 132 -2.74 -3.13 35.55
C ILE A 132 -2.64 -1.62 35.72
N SER A 133 -1.43 -1.13 35.99
CA SER A 133 -1.19 0.31 36.11
C SER A 133 -1.49 1.02 34.78
N ASN A 134 -1.98 2.27 34.85
CA ASN A 134 -2.20 3.08 33.65
C ASN A 134 -0.91 3.29 32.84
N GLU A 135 0.26 3.23 33.50
CA GLU A 135 1.57 3.33 32.86
C GLU A 135 1.88 2.08 32.03
N THR A 136 1.71 0.89 32.60
CA THR A 136 1.87 -0.37 31.85
C THR A 136 0.89 -0.46 30.69
N LEU A 137 -0.36 -0.01 30.87
CA LEU A 137 -1.34 0.03 29.78
C LEU A 137 -0.89 0.98 28.66
N LYS A 138 -0.40 2.18 29.01
CA LYS A 138 0.13 3.13 28.03
C LYS A 138 1.33 2.54 27.26
N ASP A 139 2.26 1.91 27.96
CA ASP A 139 3.44 1.28 27.35
C ASP A 139 3.04 0.11 26.45
N LEU A 140 2.05 -0.67 26.86
CA LEU A 140 1.45 -1.72 26.05
C LEU A 140 0.84 -1.16 24.77
N LEU A 141 0.04 -0.10 24.87
CA LEU A 141 -0.57 0.55 23.71
C LEU A 141 0.49 1.12 22.77
N SER A 142 1.54 1.74 23.31
CA SER A 142 2.66 2.22 22.52
C SER A 142 3.33 1.05 21.78
N SER A 143 3.67 -0.04 22.47
CA SER A 143 4.29 -1.22 21.84
C SER A 143 3.40 -1.90 20.79
N ILE A 144 2.09 -2.05 21.05
CA ILE A 144 1.14 -2.62 20.09
C ILE A 144 0.98 -1.69 18.87
N SER A 145 0.95 -0.37 19.09
CA SER A 145 0.78 0.62 18.01
C SER A 145 1.83 0.48 16.93
N TYR A 146 3.01 -0.05 17.24
CA TYR A 146 4.10 -0.22 16.29
C TYR A 146 3.83 -1.31 15.25
N HIS A 147 2.99 -2.28 15.60
CA HIS A 147 2.78 -3.50 14.81
C HIS A 147 1.41 -3.54 14.12
N ILE A 148 0.57 -2.50 14.30
CA ILE A 148 -0.77 -2.44 13.71
C ILE A 148 -0.78 -2.22 12.18
N HIS A 149 0.27 -1.61 11.64
CA HIS A 149 0.29 -1.20 10.23
C HIS A 149 0.83 -2.33 9.34
N PRO A 150 0.00 -3.02 8.54
CA PRO A 150 0.35 -4.32 7.97
C PRO A 150 1.50 -4.30 6.95
N SER A 151 1.74 -3.16 6.27
CA SER A 151 2.76 -3.05 5.21
C SER A 151 4.12 -2.50 5.67
N LEU A 152 4.40 -2.44 6.98
CA LEU A 152 5.72 -2.00 7.46
C LEU A 152 6.68 -3.19 7.62
N PRO A 153 8.00 -3.00 7.42
CA PRO A 153 8.96 -4.11 7.29
C PRO A 153 9.08 -5.03 8.52
N TRP A 154 8.75 -4.51 9.71
CA TRP A 154 8.86 -5.24 10.98
C TRP A 154 7.56 -5.93 11.42
N THR A 155 6.47 -5.78 10.67
CA THR A 155 5.20 -6.43 10.98
C THR A 155 4.65 -7.11 9.73
N CYS A 156 3.50 -7.77 9.86
CA CYS A 156 2.83 -8.44 8.75
C CYS A 156 1.31 -8.36 8.92
N SER A 157 0.58 -8.66 7.85
CA SER A 157 -0.88 -8.68 7.85
C SER A 157 -1.49 -9.58 8.94
N LYS A 158 -0.83 -10.70 9.30
CA LYS A 158 -1.28 -11.57 10.42
C LYS A 158 -1.17 -10.88 11.77
N ASN A 159 -0.04 -10.25 12.06
CA ASN A 159 0.19 -9.49 13.29
C ASN A 159 -0.80 -8.34 13.44
N ALA A 160 -0.96 -7.54 12.37
CA ALA A 160 -1.90 -6.44 12.32
C ALA A 160 -3.34 -6.89 12.61
N ASN A 161 -3.78 -8.02 12.03
CA ASN A 161 -5.12 -8.57 12.26
C ASN A 161 -5.35 -9.01 13.72
N ILE A 162 -4.36 -9.64 14.36
CA ILE A 162 -4.45 -10.01 15.78
C ILE A 162 -4.53 -8.74 16.64
N ILE A 163 -3.73 -7.73 16.31
CA ILE A 163 -3.74 -6.44 17.00
C ILE A 163 -5.08 -5.73 16.86
N HIS A 164 -5.69 -5.72 15.68
CA HIS A 164 -7.04 -5.17 15.51
C HIS A 164 -8.05 -5.85 16.44
N LYS A 165 -8.03 -7.19 16.54
CA LYS A 165 -8.89 -7.93 17.49
C LYS A 165 -8.60 -7.58 18.95
N ILE A 166 -7.33 -7.46 19.32
CA ILE A 166 -6.90 -7.03 20.66
C ILE A 166 -7.48 -5.64 20.99
N LEU A 167 -7.36 -4.70 20.06
CA LEU A 167 -7.82 -3.33 20.20
C LEU A 167 -9.35 -3.23 20.27
N GLU A 168 -10.08 -4.02 19.48
CA GLU A 168 -11.54 -4.13 19.58
C GLU A 168 -11.99 -4.63 20.96
N ASN A 169 -11.27 -5.60 21.54
CA ASN A 169 -11.55 -6.07 22.89
C ASN A 169 -11.27 -4.99 23.94
N PHE A 170 -10.14 -4.29 23.81
CA PHE A 170 -9.74 -3.25 24.76
C PHE A 170 -10.59 -1.97 24.69
N SER A 171 -11.09 -1.61 23.51
CA SER A 171 -11.87 -0.38 23.27
C SER A 171 -13.13 -0.25 24.15
N LYS A 172 -13.58 -1.36 24.73
CA LYS A 172 -14.74 -1.39 25.65
C LYS A 172 -14.43 -0.82 27.04
N SER A 173 -13.16 -0.58 27.37
CA SER A 173 -12.73 -0.07 28.68
C SER A 173 -12.55 1.45 28.69
N ALA A 174 -13.09 2.13 29.71
CA ALA A 174 -12.87 3.57 29.89
C ALA A 174 -11.40 3.94 30.18
N SER A 175 -10.64 3.04 30.85
CA SER A 175 -9.20 3.26 31.10
C SER A 175 -8.39 3.26 29.81
N PHE A 176 -8.82 2.48 28.82
CA PHE A 176 -8.18 2.41 27.52
C PHE A 176 -8.30 3.74 26.78
N GLU A 177 -9.48 4.34 26.76
CA GLU A 177 -9.72 5.65 26.13
C GLU A 177 -8.81 6.74 26.71
N SER A 178 -8.71 6.82 28.04
CA SER A 178 -7.81 7.77 28.70
C SER A 178 -6.34 7.51 28.39
N ALA A 179 -5.93 6.24 28.29
CA ALA A 179 -4.56 5.88 27.94
C ALA A 179 -4.24 6.20 26.47
N MET A 180 -5.19 6.00 25.57
CA MET A 180 -5.09 6.38 24.15
C MET A 180 -4.95 7.89 23.97
N ASP A 181 -5.76 8.69 24.65
CA ASP A 181 -5.65 10.15 24.63
C ASP A 181 -4.27 10.61 25.15
N THR A 182 -3.75 9.94 26.18
CA THR A 182 -2.42 10.22 26.73
C THR A 182 -1.31 9.83 25.75
N LEU A 183 -1.45 8.71 25.04
CA LEU A 183 -0.51 8.26 24.01
C LEU A 183 -0.45 9.24 22.85
N PHE A 184 -1.61 9.67 22.34
CA PHE A 184 -1.70 10.60 21.22
C PHE A 184 -1.21 12.00 21.59
N ASN A 185 -1.68 12.55 22.71
CA ASN A 185 -1.28 13.90 23.11
C ASN A 185 0.14 13.99 23.66
N GLY A 186 0.63 12.91 24.29
CA GLY A 186 1.94 12.86 24.91
C GLY A 186 3.05 12.41 23.96
N GLU A 187 3.04 11.15 23.54
CA GLU A 187 4.18 10.54 22.82
C GLU A 187 4.15 10.87 21.33
N LEU A 188 2.98 10.78 20.70
CA LEU A 188 2.86 10.95 19.25
C LEU A 188 3.12 12.41 18.84
N LYS A 189 2.42 13.36 19.47
CA LYS A 189 2.63 14.79 19.21
C LYS A 189 4.06 15.22 19.48
N ALA A 190 4.68 14.76 20.57
CA ALA A 190 6.09 15.06 20.84
C ALA A 190 7.03 14.47 19.78
N SER A 191 6.83 13.21 19.39
CA SER A 191 7.67 12.54 18.38
C SER A 191 7.59 13.24 17.02
N LEU A 192 6.43 13.79 16.66
CA LEU A 192 6.25 14.54 15.42
C LEU A 192 6.76 15.98 15.49
N LEU A 193 6.68 16.63 16.65
CA LEU A 193 7.31 17.94 16.85
C LEU A 193 8.83 17.86 16.76
N VAL A 194 9.45 16.75 17.17
CA VAL A 194 10.91 16.53 16.99
C VAL A 194 11.30 16.56 15.52
N LEU A 195 10.46 16.03 14.62
CA LEU A 195 10.70 16.11 13.16
C LEU A 195 10.52 17.51 12.60
N SER A 196 9.66 18.33 13.22
CA SER A 196 9.39 19.70 12.79
C SER A 196 10.41 20.71 13.36
N SER A 197 10.93 20.46 14.56
CA SER A 197 11.86 21.36 15.22
C SER A 197 13.23 21.24 14.55
N LYS A 198 13.59 22.25 13.74
CA LYS A 198 14.93 22.51 13.20
C LYS A 198 16.02 22.74 14.27
N HIS A 199 15.83 22.26 15.51
CA HIS A 199 16.83 22.33 16.55
C HIS A 199 17.87 21.23 16.35
N VAL A 200 18.79 21.52 15.43
CA VAL A 200 20.17 21.06 15.54
C VAL A 200 20.65 21.47 16.94
N PRO A 201 20.97 20.53 17.85
CA PRO A 201 21.77 20.89 18.99
C PRO A 201 23.09 21.38 18.40
N SER A 202 23.44 22.63 18.67
CA SER A 202 24.73 23.20 18.28
C SER A 202 25.85 22.48 19.03
N GLN A 203 26.17 21.24 18.65
CA GLN A 203 27.46 20.64 18.95
C GLN A 203 28.46 21.35 18.05
N ARG A 204 29.02 22.44 18.58
CA ARG A 204 30.28 23.00 18.12
C ARG A 204 31.37 21.98 18.42
N ASP A 205 31.49 20.95 17.59
CA ASP A 205 32.72 20.17 17.53
C ASP A 205 33.77 21.02 16.80
N LYS A 206 34.66 21.59 17.61
CA LYS A 206 35.85 22.32 17.18
C LYS A 206 36.93 21.35 16.68
N SER A 207 36.64 20.55 15.67
CA SER A 207 37.68 19.88 14.90
C SER A 207 37.05 19.20 13.71
N LEU A 208 37.19 19.82 12.54
CA LEU A 208 37.58 19.17 11.30
C LEU A 208 37.82 20.28 10.27
N HIS A 209 39.09 20.50 9.97
CA HIS A 209 39.52 21.26 8.80
C HIS A 209 38.87 20.68 7.55
N ASN A 210 38.16 21.51 6.80
CA ASN A 210 37.77 21.19 5.43
C ASN A 210 38.50 22.15 4.48
N PRO A 211 39.47 21.68 3.66
CA PRO A 211 40.20 22.50 2.73
C PRO A 211 39.45 22.49 1.39
N ARG A 212 38.62 23.51 1.12
CA ARG A 212 38.19 23.96 -0.22
C ARG A 212 37.07 25.01 -0.10
N LEU A 213 37.43 26.20 0.36
CA LEU A 213 36.63 27.40 0.12
C LEU A 213 37.57 28.45 -0.45
N THR A 214 37.30 28.83 -1.70
CA THR A 214 38.03 29.87 -2.44
C THR A 214 37.77 31.25 -1.83
N SER A 215 38.77 32.11 -1.94
CA SER A 215 38.88 33.45 -1.36
C SER A 215 37.78 34.46 -1.76
N ALA A 216 36.85 34.11 -2.64
CA ALA A 216 35.72 34.96 -3.01
C ALA A 216 34.60 35.04 -1.95
N GLY A 217 34.55 34.09 -1.00
CA GLY A 217 33.53 34.04 0.06
C GLY A 217 33.73 35.02 1.23
N TYR A 218 34.86 35.72 1.31
CA TYR A 218 35.16 36.64 2.42
C TYR A 218 34.85 38.12 2.15
N ALA A 219 34.42 38.48 0.94
CA ALA A 219 34.23 39.89 0.57
C ALA A 219 32.88 40.51 1.03
N SER A 220 31.89 39.70 1.45
CA SER A 220 30.56 40.22 1.81
C SER A 220 30.28 40.38 3.31
N THR A 221 31.18 39.91 4.19
CA THR A 221 30.96 39.93 5.65
C THR A 221 31.73 41.02 6.41
N LEU A 222 32.61 41.78 5.73
CA LEU A 222 33.39 42.86 6.37
C LEU A 222 32.85 44.28 6.15
N LEU A 223 31.75 44.44 5.41
CA LEU A 223 31.11 45.75 5.20
C LEU A 223 29.64 45.71 5.59
N LYS A 224 29.37 45.74 6.91
CA LYS A 224 28.20 46.37 7.56
C LYS A 224 28.18 46.04 9.06
N LYS A 225 29.13 46.62 9.80
CA LYS A 225 28.93 46.95 11.22
C LYS A 225 28.80 48.46 11.33
N LYS A 226 27.57 48.96 11.16
CA LYS A 226 27.12 50.21 11.78
C LYS A 226 25.61 50.30 11.75
N ASP A 227 25.04 50.11 12.94
CA ASP A 227 23.91 50.85 13.50
C ASP A 227 22.76 51.19 12.56
N ILE A 228 21.69 50.38 12.54
CA ILE A 228 20.29 50.85 12.55
C ILE A 228 19.40 49.78 13.19
N ASN A 229 18.78 50.16 14.31
CA ASN A 229 17.51 49.75 14.91
C ASN A 229 16.90 48.37 14.63
N GLY A 230 16.61 47.69 15.74
CA GLY A 230 15.74 46.53 15.80
C GLY A 230 14.40 46.74 15.08
N LYS A 231 14.22 45.95 14.03
CA LYS A 231 13.00 45.34 13.51
C LYS A 231 13.47 44.45 12.37
N SER A 232 13.96 43.26 12.73
CA SER A 232 14.26 42.22 11.74
C SER A 232 12.93 41.80 11.13
N ALA A 233 12.64 42.33 9.94
CA ALA A 233 11.52 41.89 9.15
C ALA A 233 11.68 40.40 8.87
N LEU A 234 10.61 39.64 9.13
CA LEU A 234 10.45 38.24 8.75
C LEU A 234 10.60 38.14 7.22
N ARG A 235 11.81 37.86 6.74
CA ARG A 235 12.00 37.41 5.38
C ARG A 235 11.72 35.92 5.36
N PRO A 236 10.70 35.43 4.62
CA PRO A 236 10.64 34.02 4.31
C PRO A 236 11.90 33.68 3.51
N SER A 237 12.68 32.74 4.02
CA SER A 237 13.82 32.19 3.30
C SER A 237 13.28 31.43 2.10
N LEU A 238 13.24 32.11 0.96
CA LEU A 238 12.95 31.51 -0.35
C LEU A 238 14.13 30.60 -0.73
N GLY A 239 13.98 29.31 -0.46
CA GLY A 239 14.56 28.20 -1.24
C GLY A 239 16.07 28.11 -1.44
N PHE A 240 16.88 28.94 -0.79
CA PHE A 240 18.34 28.85 -0.77
C PHE A 240 18.83 28.68 0.66
N SER A 241 18.30 27.68 1.35
CA SER A 241 19.00 27.03 2.45
C SER A 241 20.32 26.51 1.87
N GLY A 242 21.46 27.06 2.30
CA GLY A 242 22.76 26.73 1.71
C GLY A 242 23.01 25.22 1.75
N VAL A 243 23.88 24.71 0.87
CA VAL A 243 24.23 23.27 0.71
C VAL A 243 24.39 22.51 2.04
N ASN A 244 24.88 23.17 3.09
CA ASN A 244 25.02 22.57 4.43
C ASN A 244 23.67 22.26 5.11
N GLU A 245 22.64 23.07 4.91
CA GLU A 245 21.30 22.82 5.45
C GLU A 245 20.61 21.66 4.72
N GLU A 246 20.75 21.57 3.39
CA GLU A 246 20.24 20.44 2.61
C GLU A 246 20.93 19.12 2.96
N ILE A 247 22.27 19.13 3.12
CA ILE A 247 23.03 17.97 3.58
C ILE A 247 22.55 17.55 4.98
N ASN A 248 22.45 18.49 5.92
CA ASN A 248 21.98 18.19 7.27
C ASN A 248 20.54 17.67 7.29
N GLU A 249 19.64 18.20 6.45
CA GLU A 249 18.27 17.71 6.34
C GLU A 249 18.22 16.29 5.76
N SER A 250 19.04 16.00 4.75
CA SER A 250 19.15 14.66 4.17
C SER A 250 19.67 13.63 5.18
N ASP A 251 20.66 14.01 6.00
CA ASP A 251 21.21 13.16 7.06
C ASP A 251 20.20 12.96 8.19
N GLN A 252 19.46 13.99 8.59
CA GLN A 252 18.38 13.88 9.58
C GLN A 252 17.27 12.94 9.11
N ARG A 253 16.85 13.05 7.84
CA ARG A 253 15.85 12.14 7.26
C ARG A 253 16.37 10.71 7.21
N ARG A 254 17.62 10.50 6.82
CA ARG A 254 18.25 9.17 6.83
C ARG A 254 18.30 8.58 8.23
N LEU A 255 18.74 9.36 9.22
CA LEU A 255 18.78 8.94 10.62
C LEU A 255 17.38 8.61 11.15
N TRP A 256 16.37 9.39 10.79
CA TRP A 256 14.98 9.09 11.15
C TRP A 256 14.55 7.71 10.63
N LYS A 257 14.80 7.42 9.35
CA LYS A 257 14.46 6.14 8.69
C LYS A 257 15.15 4.93 9.34
N MET A 258 16.37 5.11 9.86
CA MET A 258 17.15 4.05 10.53
C MET A 258 16.88 3.96 12.04
N SER A 259 16.25 4.99 12.61
CA SER A 259 15.94 5.07 14.04
C SER A 259 14.62 4.36 14.37
N SER A 260 14.36 4.19 15.67
CA SER A 260 13.05 3.75 16.15
C SER A 260 11.94 4.78 15.88
N HIS A 261 12.25 6.04 15.54
CA HIS A 261 11.25 7.07 15.26
C HIS A 261 10.40 6.80 14.01
N VAL A 262 10.81 5.88 13.14
CA VAL A 262 10.01 5.47 11.99
C VAL A 262 8.69 4.78 12.40
N LYS A 263 8.61 4.28 13.64
CA LYS A 263 7.40 3.74 14.29
C LYS A 263 6.19 4.69 14.26
N VAL A 264 6.45 5.99 14.06
CA VAL A 264 5.42 7.02 13.97
C VAL A 264 4.47 6.78 12.77
N LEU A 265 4.93 6.12 11.70
CA LEU A 265 4.05 5.66 10.61
C LEU A 265 2.92 4.78 11.15
N SER A 266 3.26 3.78 11.98
CA SER A 266 2.28 2.89 12.61
C SER A 266 1.38 3.62 13.60
N MET A 267 1.93 4.57 14.35
CA MET A 267 1.13 5.35 15.32
C MET A 267 0.11 6.25 14.63
N ILE A 268 0.44 6.83 13.47
CA ILE A 268 -0.52 7.58 12.66
C ILE A 268 -1.61 6.67 12.11
N TYR A 269 -1.25 5.47 11.65
CA TYR A 269 -2.23 4.45 11.27
C TYR A 269 -3.17 4.10 12.43
N LEU A 270 -2.64 3.87 13.63
CA LEU A 270 -3.43 3.64 14.85
C LEU A 270 -4.40 4.79 15.11
N MET A 271 -3.93 6.03 14.98
CA MET A 271 -4.75 7.21 15.19
C MET A 271 -5.87 7.31 14.16
N ILE A 272 -5.61 7.00 12.89
CA ILE A 272 -6.66 6.91 11.86
C ILE A 272 -7.68 5.83 12.26
N TYR A 273 -7.21 4.64 12.61
CA TYR A 273 -8.07 3.52 13.03
C TYR A 273 -9.00 3.89 14.19
N PHE A 274 -8.47 4.52 15.24
CA PHE A 274 -9.22 4.90 16.44
C PHE A 274 -10.01 6.20 16.35
N SER A 275 -9.75 7.04 15.36
CA SER A 275 -10.54 8.24 15.12
C SER A 275 -11.88 7.90 14.46
N GLY A 276 -12.48 6.79 14.88
CA GLY A 276 -13.68 6.25 14.30
C GLY A 276 -14.89 7.18 14.45
N ASP A 277 -14.88 8.04 15.47
CA ASP A 277 -15.85 9.11 15.65
C ASP A 277 -15.37 10.38 14.95
N PHE A 278 -16.29 11.04 14.24
CA PHE A 278 -16.01 12.22 13.42
C PHE A 278 -15.29 13.33 14.20
N SER A 279 -15.66 13.56 15.46
CA SER A 279 -15.03 14.58 16.32
C SER A 279 -13.54 14.35 16.54
N ARG A 280 -13.13 13.10 16.79
CA ARG A 280 -11.71 12.76 17.07
C ARG A 280 -10.82 12.92 15.85
N ILE A 281 -11.35 12.62 14.67
CA ILE A 281 -10.62 12.85 13.41
C ILE A 281 -10.45 14.35 13.18
N GLU A 282 -11.47 15.18 13.45
CA GLU A 282 -11.38 16.63 13.29
C GLU A 282 -10.33 17.23 14.24
N ASP A 283 -10.31 16.80 15.50
CA ASP A 283 -9.35 17.26 16.51
C ASP A 283 -7.89 16.96 16.13
N ASN A 284 -7.66 15.85 15.43
CA ASN A 284 -6.33 15.41 14.99
C ASN A 284 -6.07 15.63 13.50
N TRP A 285 -6.99 16.27 12.78
CA TRP A 285 -6.97 16.34 11.31
C TRP A 285 -5.72 17.01 10.75
N ALA A 286 -5.41 18.19 11.27
CA ALA A 286 -4.25 18.97 10.83
C ALA A 286 -2.95 18.18 11.03
N PHE A 287 -2.88 17.38 12.08
CA PHE A 287 -1.72 16.60 12.43
C PHE A 287 -1.55 15.36 11.53
N ILE A 288 -2.64 14.60 11.31
CA ILE A 288 -2.65 13.45 10.39
C ILE A 288 -2.25 13.91 8.98
N THR A 289 -2.93 14.95 8.48
CA THR A 289 -2.72 15.42 7.11
C THR A 289 -1.34 16.03 6.90
N SER A 290 -0.85 16.85 7.83
CA SER A 290 0.50 17.40 7.74
C SER A 290 1.57 16.31 7.77
N PHE A 291 1.39 15.28 8.60
CA PHE A 291 2.32 14.15 8.61
C PHE A 291 2.33 13.39 7.29
N ILE A 292 1.15 13.04 6.75
CA ILE A 292 1.04 12.34 5.47
C ILE A 292 1.69 13.18 4.35
N LEU A 293 1.47 14.49 4.31
CA LEU A 293 2.11 15.39 3.34
C LEU A 293 3.64 15.38 3.49
N ASN A 294 4.16 15.47 4.72
CA ASN A 294 5.60 15.40 4.95
C ASN A 294 6.22 14.07 4.48
N VAL A 295 5.51 12.95 4.66
CA VAL A 295 5.94 11.63 4.17
C VAL A 295 5.87 11.57 2.64
N LEU A 296 4.83 12.14 2.04
CA LEU A 296 4.68 12.26 0.59
C LEU A 296 5.71 13.21 -0.03
N ASP A 297 6.29 14.14 0.73
CA ASP A 297 7.37 15.05 0.32
C ASP A 297 8.77 14.45 0.52
N ASP A 298 8.88 13.20 0.99
CA ASP A 298 10.18 12.52 1.10
C ASP A 298 10.80 12.24 -0.28
N HIS A 299 12.13 12.25 -0.41
CA HIS A 299 12.78 11.97 -1.71
C HIS A 299 12.81 10.46 -2.03
N ASP A 300 12.73 9.62 -1.01
CA ASP A 300 12.79 8.17 -1.12
C ASP A 300 11.44 7.60 -1.56
N PRO A 301 11.38 6.89 -2.70
CA PRO A 301 10.14 6.33 -3.23
C PRO A 301 9.43 5.40 -2.24
N LEU A 302 10.19 4.64 -1.44
CA LEU A 302 9.61 3.64 -0.54
C LEU A 302 8.92 4.30 0.66
N ILE A 303 9.45 5.43 1.13
CA ILE A 303 8.81 6.24 2.16
C ILE A 303 7.60 6.98 1.60
N LYS A 304 7.69 7.56 0.39
CA LYS A 304 6.51 8.13 -0.29
C LYS A 304 5.38 7.11 -0.46
N ALA A 305 5.73 5.85 -0.75
CA ALA A 305 4.77 4.76 -0.87
C ALA A 305 3.98 4.54 0.43
N GLN A 306 4.63 4.66 1.59
CA GLN A 306 3.93 4.63 2.90
C GLN A 306 3.01 5.83 3.09
N GLY A 307 3.38 7.01 2.57
CA GLY A 307 2.49 8.17 2.51
C GLY A 307 1.23 7.90 1.68
N CYS A 308 1.40 7.26 0.51
CA CYS A 308 0.27 6.82 -0.32
C CYS A 308 -0.63 5.85 0.45
N TYR A 309 -0.04 4.86 1.11
CA TYR A 309 -0.76 3.87 1.91
C TYR A 309 -1.58 4.51 3.02
N LEU A 310 -0.97 5.39 3.84
CA LEU A 310 -1.65 6.10 4.93
C LEU A 310 -2.80 6.97 4.41
N LEU A 311 -2.61 7.66 3.29
CA LEU A 311 -3.65 8.47 2.67
C LEU A 311 -4.81 7.61 2.16
N HIS A 312 -4.52 6.50 1.47
CA HIS A 312 -5.54 5.58 1.00
C HIS A 312 -6.35 5.01 2.18
N TYR A 313 -5.65 4.58 3.24
CA TYR A 313 -6.26 4.08 4.46
C TYR A 313 -7.17 5.13 5.12
N LEU A 314 -6.70 6.38 5.22
CA LEU A 314 -7.49 7.50 5.71
C LEU A 314 -8.79 7.70 4.90
N ILE A 315 -8.70 7.68 3.56
CA ILE A 315 -9.86 7.85 2.67
C ILE A 315 -10.86 6.70 2.84
N LEU A 316 -10.39 5.45 2.86
CA LEU A 316 -11.25 4.27 2.99
C LEU A 316 -11.96 4.24 4.34
N HIS A 317 -11.22 4.45 5.43
CA HIS A 317 -11.77 4.43 6.78
C HIS A 317 -12.80 5.54 7.00
N TRP A 318 -12.60 6.69 6.34
CA TRP A 318 -13.51 7.83 6.44
C TRP A 318 -14.79 7.64 5.60
N ARG A 319 -14.68 7.10 4.38
CA ARG A 319 -15.85 6.86 3.49
C ARG A 319 -16.89 5.91 4.05
N GLY A 320 -16.46 4.90 4.81
CA GLY A 320 -17.37 3.90 5.37
C GLY A 320 -18.40 4.44 6.37
N LYS A 321 -18.26 5.70 6.83
CA LYS A 321 -19.01 6.23 7.98
C LYS A 321 -20.13 7.23 7.65
N GLY A 322 -20.48 7.39 6.37
CA GLY A 322 -21.70 8.11 5.96
C GLY A 322 -21.73 9.61 6.28
N GLY A 323 -20.60 10.21 6.66
CA GLY A 323 -20.49 11.64 6.94
C GLY A 323 -20.70 12.48 5.68
N SER A 324 -21.75 13.30 5.67
CA SER A 324 -22.23 14.12 4.54
C SER A 324 -21.24 15.18 4.03
N SER A 325 -20.02 15.24 4.56
CA SER A 325 -19.08 16.29 4.20
C SER A 325 -17.63 15.83 4.34
N ASN A 326 -16.96 15.69 3.20
CA ASN A 326 -15.57 15.28 3.15
C ASN A 326 -14.63 16.34 3.69
N LEU A 327 -13.96 16.02 4.79
CA LEU A 327 -13.00 16.90 5.42
C LEU A 327 -11.88 17.29 4.44
N LEU A 328 -11.45 16.37 3.56
CA LEU A 328 -10.51 16.67 2.47
C LEU A 328 -11.02 17.74 1.50
N LEU A 329 -12.32 17.71 1.18
CA LEU A 329 -12.94 18.73 0.33
C LEU A 329 -13.13 20.04 1.09
N LYS A 330 -13.60 19.98 2.35
CA LYS A 330 -13.79 21.17 3.21
C LYS A 330 -12.51 21.94 3.43
N THR A 331 -11.40 21.24 3.68
CA THR A 331 -10.11 21.87 3.97
C THR A 331 -9.31 22.20 2.70
N GLY A 332 -9.83 21.90 1.51
CA GLY A 332 -9.12 22.11 0.25
C GLY A 332 -7.86 21.26 0.08
N LEU A 333 -7.68 20.21 0.89
CA LEU A 333 -6.49 19.35 0.84
C LEU A 333 -6.57 18.29 -0.27
N CYS A 334 -7.76 18.06 -0.83
CA CYS A 334 -7.96 17.08 -1.90
C CYS A 334 -7.03 17.34 -3.09
N ASP A 335 -6.98 18.57 -3.60
CA ASP A 335 -6.17 18.90 -4.78
C ASP A 335 -4.67 18.96 -4.47
N LEU A 336 -4.31 19.33 -3.23
CA LEU A 336 -2.93 19.24 -2.76
C LEU A 336 -2.47 17.77 -2.75
N PHE A 337 -3.26 16.86 -2.17
CA PHE A 337 -2.94 15.44 -2.18
C PHE A 337 -2.93 14.85 -3.59
N LYS A 338 -3.85 15.24 -4.49
CA LYS A 338 -3.80 14.81 -5.90
C LYS A 338 -2.48 15.23 -6.53
N SER A 339 -2.05 16.48 -6.32
CA SER A 339 -0.79 16.99 -6.86
C SER A 339 0.41 16.19 -6.32
N SER A 340 0.46 15.95 -5.01
CA SER A 340 1.54 15.16 -4.37
C SER A 340 1.57 13.71 -4.88
N ILE A 341 0.41 13.05 -4.98
CA ILE A 341 0.32 11.67 -5.48
C ILE A 341 0.60 11.61 -6.99
N GLY A 342 0.24 12.64 -7.75
CA GLY A 342 0.56 12.75 -9.18
C GLY A 342 2.06 12.67 -9.45
N VAL A 343 2.90 13.25 -8.57
CA VAL A 343 4.36 13.09 -8.62
C VAL A 343 4.77 11.63 -8.37
N CYS A 344 4.09 10.90 -7.49
CA CYS A 344 4.35 9.48 -7.28
C CYS A 344 4.05 8.64 -8.54
N LEU A 345 3.11 9.06 -9.39
CA LEU A 345 2.78 8.38 -10.65
C LEU A 345 3.88 8.49 -11.72
N THR A 346 4.88 9.37 -11.52
CA THR A 346 6.00 9.56 -12.46
C THR A 346 7.26 8.80 -12.06
N TYR A 347 7.22 7.98 -11.01
CA TYR A 347 8.35 7.15 -10.59
C TYR A 347 8.52 5.97 -11.54
N LEU A 348 9.34 6.17 -12.57
CA LEU A 348 9.59 5.21 -13.64
C LEU A 348 11.07 4.76 -13.68
N PRO A 349 11.34 3.59 -14.30
CA PRO A 349 12.68 3.16 -14.66
C PRO A 349 13.44 4.24 -15.44
N ASN A 350 14.76 4.32 -15.19
CA ASN A 350 15.75 5.35 -15.58
C ASN A 350 16.22 6.19 -14.38
N LEU A 351 15.29 6.62 -13.52
CA LEU A 351 15.60 7.37 -12.29
C LEU A 351 15.35 6.53 -11.03
N THR A 352 14.38 5.63 -11.09
CA THR A 352 13.99 4.78 -9.97
C THR A 352 14.18 3.31 -10.37
N PRO A 353 14.76 2.45 -9.50
CA PRO A 353 14.81 1.01 -9.76
C PRO A 353 13.43 0.43 -10.08
N LEU A 354 13.39 -0.61 -10.92
CA LEU A 354 12.14 -1.21 -11.39
C LEU A 354 11.24 -1.66 -10.24
N ASP A 355 11.79 -2.38 -9.26
CA ASP A 355 11.03 -2.92 -8.13
C ASP A 355 10.43 -1.79 -7.27
N GLN A 356 11.20 -0.72 -7.05
CA GLN A 356 10.73 0.46 -6.32
C GLN A 356 9.64 1.22 -7.09
N SER A 357 9.79 1.33 -8.41
CA SER A 357 8.79 1.95 -9.30
C SER A 357 7.47 1.19 -9.22
N ILE A 358 7.50 -0.13 -9.36
CA ILE A 358 6.29 -0.96 -9.26
C ILE A 358 5.68 -0.85 -7.85
N PHE A 359 6.51 -0.88 -6.80
CA PHE A 359 6.04 -0.81 -5.42
C PHE A 359 5.28 0.50 -5.12
N ILE A 360 5.87 1.66 -5.46
CA ILE A 360 5.20 2.94 -5.23
C ILE A 360 3.94 3.09 -6.10
N LEU A 361 3.99 2.68 -7.38
CA LEU A 361 2.86 2.82 -8.29
C LEU A 361 1.66 1.94 -7.88
N LYS A 362 1.91 0.74 -7.34
CA LYS A 362 0.86 -0.14 -6.78
C LYS A 362 0.06 0.52 -5.65
N LEU A 363 0.69 1.44 -4.90
CA LEU A 363 0.01 2.19 -3.84
C LEU A 363 -0.52 3.53 -4.35
N ALA A 364 0.21 4.22 -5.22
CA ALA A 364 -0.14 5.55 -5.71
C ALA A 364 -1.41 5.54 -6.58
N TYR A 365 -1.56 4.61 -7.53
CA TYR A 365 -2.74 4.59 -8.42
C TYR A 365 -4.07 4.38 -7.67
N PRO A 366 -4.22 3.35 -6.80
CA PRO A 366 -5.45 3.20 -6.01
C PRO A 366 -5.73 4.39 -5.09
N THR A 367 -4.68 4.99 -4.52
CA THR A 367 -4.80 6.21 -3.71
C THR A 367 -5.34 7.37 -4.55
N TYR A 368 -4.78 7.57 -5.74
CA TYR A 368 -5.18 8.62 -6.66
C TYR A 368 -6.64 8.44 -7.12
N TYR A 369 -7.03 7.23 -7.52
CA TYR A 369 -8.42 6.95 -7.89
C TYR A 369 -9.40 7.19 -6.73
N SER A 370 -8.97 6.87 -5.51
CA SER A 370 -9.75 7.16 -4.31
C SER A 370 -9.89 8.66 -4.07
N LEU A 371 -8.90 9.49 -4.41
CA LEU A 371 -9.05 10.95 -4.37
C LEU A 371 -10.01 11.45 -5.46
N LEU A 372 -9.87 10.99 -6.70
CA LEU A 372 -10.73 11.40 -7.82
C LEU A 372 -12.20 11.06 -7.59
N GLN A 373 -12.47 9.91 -6.98
CA GLN A 373 -13.82 9.49 -6.62
C GLN A 373 -14.49 10.42 -5.59
N LEU A 374 -13.74 11.27 -4.87
CA LEU A 374 -14.31 12.27 -3.94
C LEU A 374 -14.87 13.49 -4.67
N GLU A 375 -14.50 13.71 -5.92
CA GLU A 375 -15.06 14.80 -6.71
C GLU A 375 -16.57 14.62 -6.88
N GLN A 376 -17.32 15.68 -6.58
CA GLN A 376 -18.77 15.67 -6.65
C GLN A 376 -19.28 15.93 -8.07
N ASP A 377 -18.55 16.75 -8.83
CA ASP A 377 -18.89 17.05 -10.21
C ASP A 377 -18.45 15.91 -11.14
N LYS A 378 -19.39 15.44 -11.97
CA LYS A 378 -19.15 14.32 -12.89
C LYS A 378 -18.20 14.71 -14.01
N GLU A 379 -18.30 15.94 -14.51
CA GLU A 379 -17.50 16.41 -15.63
C GLU A 379 -16.04 16.61 -15.21
N SER A 380 -15.79 17.34 -14.12
CA SER A 380 -14.47 17.45 -13.48
C SER A 380 -13.85 16.07 -13.24
N LYS A 381 -14.62 15.15 -12.66
CA LYS A 381 -14.14 13.80 -12.35
C LYS A 381 -13.70 13.06 -13.60
N LEU A 382 -14.47 13.18 -14.69
CA LEU A 382 -14.11 12.60 -15.97
C LEU A 382 -12.83 13.20 -16.54
N LEU A 383 -12.71 14.53 -16.52
CA LEU A 383 -11.52 15.23 -16.99
C LEU A 383 -10.28 14.81 -16.21
N SER A 384 -10.40 14.61 -14.90
CA SER A 384 -9.32 14.09 -14.06
C SER A 384 -8.91 12.66 -14.45
N TYR A 385 -9.85 11.76 -14.77
CA TYR A 385 -9.51 10.42 -15.28
C TYR A 385 -8.87 10.47 -16.68
N LEU A 386 -9.35 11.36 -17.55
CA LEU A 386 -8.75 11.59 -18.86
C LEU A 386 -7.32 12.10 -18.77
N ASP A 387 -7.07 13.05 -17.87
CA ASP A 387 -5.72 13.52 -17.57
C ASP A 387 -4.86 12.38 -17.02
N THR A 388 -5.43 11.53 -16.14
CA THR A 388 -4.72 10.35 -15.62
C THR A 388 -4.25 9.41 -16.72
N ILE A 389 -5.16 9.09 -17.66
CA ILE A 389 -4.83 8.26 -18.83
C ILE A 389 -3.75 8.93 -19.66
N ASN A 390 -3.95 10.19 -20.03
CA ASN A 390 -3.11 10.88 -21.00
C ASN A 390 -1.74 11.29 -20.47
N SER A 391 -1.69 11.82 -19.25
CA SER A 391 -0.51 12.44 -18.64
C SER A 391 0.31 11.43 -17.85
N HIS A 392 -0.34 10.45 -17.21
CA HIS A 392 0.36 9.46 -16.39
C HIS A 392 0.48 8.11 -17.08
N ILE A 393 -0.63 7.44 -17.44
CA ILE A 393 -0.57 6.04 -17.90
C ILE A 393 0.07 5.92 -19.30
N LEU A 394 -0.49 6.58 -20.31
CA LEU A 394 -0.03 6.45 -21.70
C LEU A 394 1.37 7.03 -21.89
N THR A 395 1.66 8.15 -21.23
CA THR A 395 3.00 8.76 -21.23
C THR A 395 4.03 7.83 -20.57
N SER A 396 3.69 7.20 -19.45
CA SER A 396 4.58 6.24 -18.79
C SER A 396 4.84 5.00 -19.64
N ILE A 397 3.79 4.42 -20.24
CA ILE A 397 3.94 3.28 -21.17
C ILE A 397 4.87 3.67 -22.32
N SER A 398 4.63 4.82 -22.94
CA SER A 398 5.44 5.32 -24.06
C SER A 398 6.90 5.54 -23.64
N HIS A 399 7.14 6.13 -22.46
CA HIS A 399 8.48 6.37 -21.94
C HIS A 399 9.23 5.06 -21.68
N VAL A 400 8.62 4.12 -20.97
CA VAL A 400 9.24 2.83 -20.62
C VAL A 400 9.51 2.02 -21.89
N PHE A 401 8.57 2.01 -22.84
CA PHE A 401 8.71 1.25 -24.07
C PHE A 401 9.78 1.80 -25.02
N ASN A 402 9.93 3.12 -25.08
CA ASN A 402 10.95 3.76 -25.92
C ASN A 402 12.36 3.73 -25.30
N THR A 403 12.50 3.25 -24.06
CA THR A 403 13.79 3.15 -23.37
C THR A 403 14.53 1.87 -23.78
N LYS A 404 15.83 1.97 -24.03
CA LYS A 404 16.68 0.80 -24.35
C LYS A 404 16.63 -0.22 -23.18
N GLY A 405 16.31 -1.48 -23.48
CA GLY A 405 16.24 -2.54 -22.46
C GLY A 405 14.87 -2.74 -21.83
N TYR A 406 13.79 -2.25 -22.45
CA TYR A 406 12.41 -2.41 -21.98
C TYR A 406 11.96 -3.87 -21.76
N ILE A 407 12.66 -4.86 -22.32
CA ILE A 407 12.43 -6.30 -22.07
C ILE A 407 12.49 -6.58 -20.55
N SER A 408 13.36 -5.89 -19.82
CA SER A 408 13.44 -6.00 -18.35
C SER A 408 12.26 -5.36 -17.62
N SER A 409 11.47 -4.52 -18.30
CA SER A 409 10.41 -3.69 -17.73
C SER A 409 8.99 -4.17 -18.10
N TYR A 410 8.82 -5.37 -18.68
CA TYR A 410 7.48 -5.89 -19.01
C TYR A 410 6.55 -5.95 -17.81
N SER A 411 7.06 -6.26 -16.62
CA SER A 411 6.26 -6.26 -15.39
C SER A 411 5.63 -4.90 -15.11
N LEU A 412 6.37 -3.81 -15.32
CA LEU A 412 5.86 -2.46 -15.14
C LEU A 412 4.87 -2.06 -16.23
N VAL A 413 5.17 -2.33 -17.50
CA VAL A 413 4.25 -1.98 -18.60
C VAL A 413 2.95 -2.78 -18.49
N THR A 414 3.05 -4.06 -18.11
CA THR A 414 1.90 -4.91 -17.79
C THR A 414 1.04 -4.28 -16.70
N PHE A 415 1.66 -3.87 -15.58
CA PHE A 415 0.97 -3.17 -14.51
C PHE A 415 0.28 -1.89 -14.99
N LEU A 416 0.93 -1.07 -15.81
CA LEU A 416 0.33 0.16 -16.36
C LEU A 416 -0.89 -0.13 -17.26
N PHE A 417 -0.88 -1.22 -18.02
CA PHE A 417 -2.06 -1.66 -18.77
C PHE A 417 -3.18 -2.19 -17.88
N GLU A 418 -2.86 -2.88 -16.77
CA GLU A 418 -3.86 -3.24 -15.75
C GLU A 418 -4.49 -1.99 -15.14
N GLN A 419 -3.71 -0.94 -14.87
CA GLN A 419 -4.24 0.34 -14.43
C GLN A 419 -5.13 1.00 -15.50
N LEU A 420 -4.75 0.94 -16.78
CA LEU A 420 -5.58 1.42 -17.88
C LEU A 420 -6.92 0.68 -17.96
N GLN A 421 -6.91 -0.65 -17.78
CA GLN A 421 -8.12 -1.47 -17.71
C GLN A 421 -9.05 -1.03 -16.59
N ILE A 422 -8.53 -0.82 -15.38
CA ILE A 422 -9.30 -0.36 -14.22
C ILE A 422 -9.94 1.01 -14.52
N VAL A 423 -9.17 1.97 -15.03
CA VAL A 423 -9.70 3.31 -15.35
C VAL A 423 -10.80 3.23 -16.41
N ILE A 424 -10.58 2.46 -17.47
CA ILE A 424 -11.55 2.36 -18.57
C ILE A 424 -12.82 1.61 -18.14
N GLY A 425 -12.65 0.44 -17.54
CA GLY A 425 -13.75 -0.45 -17.17
C GLY A 425 -14.61 0.09 -16.03
N ASP A 426 -13.98 0.63 -14.98
CA ASP A 426 -14.70 1.02 -13.77
C ASP A 426 -15.18 2.48 -13.81
N TYR A 427 -14.45 3.37 -14.50
CA TYR A 427 -14.65 4.82 -14.37
C TYR A 427 -15.05 5.55 -15.65
N MET A 428 -14.45 5.24 -16.79
CA MET A 428 -14.66 6.01 -18.03
C MET A 428 -15.89 5.58 -18.82
N ARG A 429 -16.16 4.26 -18.92
CA ARG A 429 -17.25 3.71 -19.75
C ARG A 429 -17.25 4.35 -21.16
N ASP A 430 -18.37 4.95 -21.57
CA ASP A 430 -18.61 5.56 -22.89
C ASP A 430 -17.61 6.66 -23.26
N PHE A 431 -17.07 7.37 -22.26
CA PHE A 431 -16.13 8.47 -22.50
C PHE A 431 -14.76 8.01 -23.00
N VAL A 432 -14.50 6.70 -23.04
CA VAL A 432 -13.25 6.16 -23.61
C VAL A 432 -13.04 6.59 -25.06
N LEU A 433 -14.11 6.93 -25.79
CA LEU A 433 -14.05 7.49 -27.15
C LEU A 433 -13.13 8.71 -27.25
N THR A 434 -13.15 9.58 -26.24
CA THR A 434 -12.36 10.83 -26.23
C THR A 434 -10.84 10.58 -26.23
N CYS A 435 -10.39 9.42 -25.76
CA CYS A 435 -8.99 9.00 -25.75
C CYS A 435 -8.71 7.79 -26.65
N TYR A 436 -9.71 7.29 -27.39
CA TYR A 436 -9.62 6.01 -28.12
C TYR A 436 -8.49 6.01 -29.17
N ASP A 437 -8.38 7.04 -30.01
CA ASP A 437 -7.35 7.12 -31.06
C ASP A 437 -5.95 6.93 -30.49
N ARG A 438 -5.63 7.63 -29.39
CA ARG A 438 -4.30 7.57 -28.76
C ARG A 438 -4.04 6.20 -28.13
N ILE A 439 -5.03 5.63 -27.44
CA ILE A 439 -4.91 4.30 -26.84
C ILE A 439 -4.74 3.23 -27.93
N HIS A 440 -5.56 3.28 -28.97
CA HIS A 440 -5.51 2.33 -30.10
C HIS A 440 -4.16 2.38 -30.80
N LYS A 441 -3.65 3.57 -31.14
CA LYS A 441 -2.31 3.71 -31.75
C LYS A 441 -1.21 3.09 -30.90
N LEU A 442 -1.26 3.31 -29.58
CA LEU A 442 -0.28 2.72 -28.66
C LEU A 442 -0.40 1.20 -28.60
N ILE A 443 -1.62 0.68 -28.43
CA ILE A 443 -1.89 -0.77 -28.42
C ILE A 443 -1.40 -1.40 -29.73
N TYR A 444 -1.76 -0.81 -30.88
CA TYR A 444 -1.35 -1.30 -32.20
C TYR A 444 0.17 -1.37 -32.32
N GLN A 445 0.88 -0.29 -31.96
CA GLN A 445 2.36 -0.25 -31.98
C GLN A 445 2.99 -1.35 -31.13
N LEU A 446 2.43 -1.63 -29.95
CA LEU A 446 2.91 -2.68 -29.05
C LEU A 446 2.63 -4.08 -29.62
N LEU A 447 1.42 -4.29 -30.15
CA LEU A 447 0.98 -5.56 -30.70
C LEU A 447 1.79 -6.02 -31.92
N ILE A 448 2.25 -5.07 -32.74
CA ILE A 448 3.07 -5.37 -33.93
C ILE A 448 4.57 -5.44 -33.63
N ASN A 449 5.02 -5.08 -32.43
CA ASN A 449 6.44 -5.09 -32.11
C ASN A 449 6.97 -6.53 -32.02
N LEU A 450 7.93 -6.85 -32.88
CA LEU A 450 8.54 -8.18 -33.01
C LEU A 450 9.41 -8.57 -31.80
N ASP A 451 10.08 -7.62 -31.15
CA ASP A 451 10.93 -7.91 -30.00
C ASP A 451 10.11 -8.47 -28.81
N ILE A 452 8.86 -8.02 -28.68
CA ILE A 452 7.92 -8.54 -27.67
C ILE A 452 7.62 -10.01 -27.94
N GLN A 453 7.51 -10.37 -29.21
CA GLN A 453 7.29 -11.74 -29.65
C GLN A 453 8.52 -12.62 -29.38
N GLU A 454 9.72 -12.08 -29.49
CA GLU A 454 10.97 -12.81 -29.22
C GLU A 454 11.26 -12.98 -27.72
N SER A 455 10.57 -12.24 -26.84
CA SER A 455 10.82 -12.21 -25.40
C SER A 455 10.27 -13.42 -24.61
N GLY A 456 9.83 -14.48 -25.29
CA GLY A 456 9.35 -15.72 -24.67
C GLY A 456 8.09 -15.53 -23.81
N LEU A 457 8.05 -16.19 -22.64
CA LEU A 457 6.84 -16.26 -21.81
C LEU A 457 6.39 -14.89 -21.28
N GLU A 458 7.33 -14.01 -20.90
CA GLU A 458 7.02 -12.68 -20.37
C GLU A 458 6.40 -11.78 -21.44
N GLY A 459 6.89 -11.86 -22.68
CA GLY A 459 6.28 -11.17 -23.83
C GLY A 459 4.84 -11.64 -24.07
N ILE A 460 4.57 -12.95 -23.98
CA ILE A 460 3.23 -13.52 -24.15
C ILE A 460 2.28 -13.10 -23.00
N ARG A 461 2.78 -13.04 -21.76
CA ARG A 461 2.01 -12.51 -20.61
C ARG A 461 1.62 -11.06 -20.84
N PHE A 462 2.58 -10.24 -21.25
CA PHE A 462 2.34 -8.84 -21.59
C PHE A 462 1.30 -8.70 -22.71
N LEU A 463 1.43 -9.43 -23.81
CA LEU A 463 0.45 -9.42 -24.91
C LEU A 463 -0.96 -9.81 -24.45
N THR A 464 -1.07 -10.75 -23.51
CA THR A 464 -2.37 -11.16 -22.94
C THR A 464 -3.05 -9.98 -22.24
N VAL A 465 -2.30 -9.19 -21.47
CA VAL A 465 -2.82 -8.02 -20.76
C VAL A 465 -3.16 -6.87 -21.71
N VAL A 466 -2.36 -6.64 -22.76
CA VAL A 466 -2.68 -5.65 -23.80
C VAL A 466 -3.98 -6.02 -24.53
N LEU A 467 -4.15 -7.29 -24.91
CA LEU A 467 -5.38 -7.78 -25.53
C LEU A 467 -6.58 -7.67 -24.58
N ALA A 468 -6.43 -8.01 -23.30
CA ALA A 468 -7.48 -7.83 -22.30
C ALA A 468 -7.88 -6.35 -22.12
N THR A 469 -6.92 -5.43 -22.25
CA THR A 469 -7.19 -3.98 -22.26
C THR A 469 -8.04 -3.60 -23.46
N GLN A 470 -7.69 -4.07 -24.65
CA GLN A 470 -8.46 -3.83 -25.87
C GLN A 470 -9.89 -4.39 -25.76
N GLN A 471 -10.08 -5.56 -25.16
CA GLN A 471 -11.42 -6.10 -24.89
C GLN A 471 -12.22 -5.22 -23.94
N THR A 472 -11.58 -4.70 -22.89
CA THR A 472 -12.23 -3.81 -21.92
C THR A 472 -12.70 -2.53 -22.60
N ILE A 473 -11.90 -1.98 -23.52
CA ILE A 473 -12.29 -0.84 -24.37
C ILE A 473 -13.48 -1.21 -25.24
N PHE A 474 -13.44 -2.33 -25.96
CA PHE A 474 -14.57 -2.73 -26.82
C PHE A 474 -15.85 -3.03 -26.04
N LYS A 475 -15.76 -3.58 -24.84
CA LYS A 475 -16.94 -3.74 -23.96
C LYS A 475 -17.52 -2.38 -23.59
N ALA A 476 -16.68 -1.46 -23.11
CA ALA A 476 -17.11 -0.10 -22.77
C ALA A 476 -17.75 0.62 -23.96
N LEU A 477 -17.20 0.46 -25.16
CA LEU A 477 -17.73 1.05 -26.41
C LEU A 477 -19.01 0.38 -26.91
N LYS A 478 -19.13 -0.93 -26.74
CA LYS A 478 -20.32 -1.69 -27.13
C LYS A 478 -21.52 -1.28 -26.30
N ASP A 479 -21.31 -1.02 -25.01
CA ASP A 479 -22.38 -0.64 -24.07
C ASP A 479 -22.99 0.75 -24.39
N THR A 480 -22.30 1.60 -25.17
CA THR A 480 -22.75 2.95 -25.54
C THR A 480 -23.82 2.98 -26.64
N GLU A 481 -23.94 1.93 -27.47
CA GLU A 481 -24.90 1.82 -28.61
C GLU A 481 -25.04 3.08 -29.51
N ASN A 482 -23.98 3.89 -29.68
CA ASN A 482 -24.02 5.15 -30.44
C ASN A 482 -23.32 5.00 -31.81
N ASP A 483 -23.91 5.55 -32.88
CA ASP A 483 -23.33 5.58 -34.23
C ASP A 483 -21.95 6.29 -34.26
N GLU A 484 -21.76 7.29 -33.39
CA GLU A 484 -20.49 7.99 -33.23
C GLU A 484 -19.35 7.04 -32.84
N THR A 485 -19.64 6.03 -32.01
CA THR A 485 -18.68 5.00 -31.63
C THR A 485 -18.14 4.28 -32.86
N MET A 486 -19.04 3.90 -33.77
CA MET A 486 -18.64 3.20 -35.00
C MET A 486 -17.84 4.12 -35.93
N GLN A 487 -18.20 5.39 -36.03
CA GLN A 487 -17.44 6.36 -36.82
C GLN A 487 -16.00 6.55 -36.29
N CYS A 488 -15.81 6.50 -34.98
CA CYS A 488 -14.48 6.59 -34.36
C CYS A 488 -13.66 5.30 -34.50
N VAL A 489 -14.27 4.12 -34.35
CA VAL A 489 -13.54 2.84 -34.33
C VAL A 489 -13.28 2.31 -35.74
N PHE A 490 -14.23 2.49 -36.66
CA PHE A 490 -14.19 1.89 -38.00
C PHE A 490 -12.98 2.22 -38.87
N PRO A 491 -12.40 3.44 -38.81
CA PRO A 491 -11.18 3.77 -39.56
C PRO A 491 -10.01 2.83 -39.25
N TYR A 492 -9.98 2.22 -38.05
CA TYR A 492 -8.88 1.38 -37.57
C TYR A 492 -9.06 -0.12 -37.84
N ARG A 493 -10.14 -0.53 -38.52
CA ARG A 493 -10.47 -1.96 -38.72
C ARG A 493 -9.33 -2.78 -39.33
N TYR A 494 -8.62 -2.25 -40.31
CA TYR A 494 -7.55 -2.98 -40.98
C TYR A 494 -6.31 -3.09 -40.11
N GLU A 495 -6.01 -2.06 -39.30
CA GLU A 495 -4.93 -2.10 -38.31
C GLU A 495 -5.22 -3.16 -37.24
N LEU A 496 -6.46 -3.21 -36.75
CA LEU A 496 -6.93 -4.22 -35.79
C LEU A 496 -6.78 -5.63 -36.38
N LEU A 497 -7.36 -5.88 -37.56
CA LEU A 497 -7.27 -7.18 -38.24
C LEU A 497 -5.82 -7.59 -38.51
N ALA A 498 -4.98 -6.67 -38.97
CA ALA A 498 -3.56 -6.95 -39.21
C ALA A 498 -2.82 -7.32 -37.92
N SER A 499 -3.03 -6.56 -36.83
CA SER A 499 -2.38 -6.83 -35.54
C SER A 499 -2.78 -8.19 -34.97
N TRP A 500 -4.07 -8.54 -34.97
CA TRP A 500 -4.55 -9.84 -34.51
C TRP A 500 -4.03 -10.99 -35.36
N SER A 501 -3.95 -10.80 -36.67
CA SER A 501 -3.41 -11.78 -37.61
C SER A 501 -1.94 -12.10 -37.31
N ILE A 502 -1.14 -11.06 -37.08
CA ILE A 502 0.29 -11.18 -36.75
C ILE A 502 0.45 -11.90 -35.41
N ILE A 503 -0.26 -11.47 -34.37
CA ILE A 503 -0.19 -12.09 -33.04
C ILE A 503 -0.65 -13.54 -33.09
N TYR A 504 -1.77 -13.82 -33.74
CA TYR A 504 -2.33 -15.18 -33.78
C TYR A 504 -1.39 -16.15 -34.50
N LYS A 505 -0.74 -15.69 -35.58
CA LYS A 505 0.33 -16.45 -36.27
C LYS A 505 1.50 -16.72 -35.32
N PHE A 506 2.00 -15.68 -34.66
CA PHE A 506 3.09 -15.79 -33.69
C PHE A 506 2.77 -16.78 -32.55
N LEU A 507 1.59 -16.65 -31.93
CA LEU A 507 1.13 -17.55 -30.88
C LEU A 507 0.92 -18.98 -31.38
N SER A 508 0.67 -19.17 -32.68
CA SER A 508 0.53 -20.49 -33.29
C SER A 508 1.85 -21.18 -33.57
N SER A 509 2.94 -20.41 -33.72
CA SER A 509 4.30 -20.96 -33.75
C SER A 509 4.94 -21.15 -32.38
N ALA A 510 4.42 -20.51 -31.33
CA ALA A 510 4.96 -20.61 -29.98
C ALA A 510 4.66 -21.98 -29.33
N ASP A 511 5.55 -22.41 -28.43
CA ASP A 511 5.37 -23.66 -27.68
C ASP A 511 4.07 -23.66 -26.87
N PRO A 512 3.27 -24.74 -26.96
CA PRO A 512 1.96 -24.78 -26.32
C PRO A 512 2.10 -24.77 -24.80
N CYS A 513 1.64 -23.68 -24.17
CA CYS A 513 1.49 -23.56 -22.73
C CYS A 513 0.17 -22.85 -22.37
N SER A 514 -0.20 -22.87 -21.09
CA SER A 514 -1.43 -22.23 -20.61
C SER A 514 -1.48 -20.72 -20.91
N THR A 515 -0.33 -20.05 -20.90
CA THR A 515 -0.23 -18.61 -21.21
C THR A 515 -0.47 -18.34 -22.70
N VAL A 516 0.13 -19.13 -23.60
CA VAL A 516 -0.13 -19.05 -25.06
C VAL A 516 -1.60 -19.29 -25.35
N PHE A 517 -2.22 -20.28 -24.70
CA PHE A 517 -3.64 -20.56 -24.86
C PHE A 517 -4.51 -19.37 -24.44
N ARG A 518 -4.25 -18.76 -23.28
CA ARG A 518 -4.95 -17.55 -22.81
C ARG A 518 -4.78 -16.37 -23.77
N ALA A 519 -3.59 -16.18 -24.33
CA ALA A 519 -3.33 -15.13 -25.30
C ALA A 519 -4.13 -15.34 -26.60
N LYS A 520 -4.19 -16.58 -27.12
CA LYS A 520 -5.00 -16.92 -28.30
C LYS A 520 -6.49 -16.68 -28.05
N GLU A 521 -6.98 -17.13 -26.90
CA GLU A 521 -8.38 -16.91 -26.51
C GLU A 521 -8.69 -15.42 -26.36
N SER A 522 -7.76 -14.65 -25.79
CA SER A 522 -7.92 -13.20 -25.70
C SER A 522 -7.98 -12.54 -27.07
N CYS A 523 -7.14 -12.96 -28.02
CA CYS A 523 -7.17 -12.47 -29.40
C CYS A 523 -8.52 -12.78 -30.08
N ARG A 524 -9.02 -14.02 -29.96
CA ARG A 524 -10.33 -14.44 -30.47
C ARG A 524 -11.48 -13.66 -29.85
N SER A 525 -11.45 -13.46 -28.55
CA SER A 525 -12.47 -12.70 -27.82
C SER A 525 -12.48 -11.22 -28.23
N SER A 526 -11.31 -10.58 -28.41
CA SER A 526 -11.22 -9.21 -28.95
C SER A 526 -11.85 -9.12 -30.34
N PHE A 527 -11.53 -10.07 -31.22
CA PHE A 527 -12.12 -10.13 -32.56
C PHE A 527 -13.64 -10.32 -32.52
N SER A 528 -14.13 -11.25 -31.69
CA SER A 528 -15.56 -11.53 -31.54
C SER A 528 -16.32 -10.31 -31.02
N LEU A 529 -15.77 -9.60 -30.03
CA LEU A 529 -16.35 -8.34 -29.53
C LEU A 529 -16.44 -7.29 -30.62
N PHE A 530 -15.34 -7.06 -31.35
CA PHE A 530 -15.30 -6.12 -32.47
C PHE A 530 -16.32 -6.48 -33.56
N LYS A 531 -16.38 -7.76 -33.95
CA LYS A 531 -17.37 -8.27 -34.91
C LYS A 531 -18.80 -8.04 -34.41
N SER A 532 -19.07 -8.25 -33.12
CA SER A 532 -20.39 -8.04 -32.54
C SER A 532 -20.83 -6.58 -32.53
N MET A 533 -19.90 -5.63 -32.30
CA MET A 533 -20.17 -4.20 -32.44
C MET A 533 -20.55 -3.87 -33.89
N TYR A 534 -19.90 -4.53 -34.84
CA TYR A 534 -20.07 -4.29 -36.26
C TYR A 534 -21.36 -4.88 -36.85
N ILE A 535 -21.77 -6.07 -36.40
CA ILE A 535 -23.00 -6.74 -36.89
C ILE A 535 -24.24 -5.87 -36.66
N ASN A 536 -24.24 -5.07 -35.59
CA ASN A 536 -25.35 -4.19 -35.28
C ASN A 536 -25.43 -2.96 -36.20
N SER A 537 -24.35 -2.62 -36.92
CA SER A 537 -24.34 -1.55 -37.94
C SER A 537 -24.63 -2.12 -39.33
N ILE A 538 -25.91 -2.23 -39.67
CA ILE A 538 -26.44 -2.98 -40.84
C ILE A 538 -25.82 -2.55 -42.19
N GLU A 539 -25.44 -1.28 -42.38
CA GLU A 539 -24.89 -0.79 -43.65
C GLU A 539 -23.47 -1.27 -43.97
N ASN A 540 -22.78 -1.79 -42.96
CA ASN A 540 -21.34 -2.03 -43.01
C ASN A 540 -21.00 -3.53 -43.05
N LEU A 541 -21.91 -4.42 -42.60
CA LEU A 541 -21.69 -5.87 -42.46
C LEU A 541 -21.15 -6.54 -43.74
N ASP A 542 -21.69 -6.19 -44.91
CA ASP A 542 -21.28 -6.79 -46.18
C ASP A 542 -19.83 -6.44 -46.54
N THR A 543 -19.37 -5.21 -46.21
CA THR A 543 -17.99 -4.79 -46.45
C THR A 543 -17.01 -5.53 -45.54
N LEU A 544 -17.30 -5.67 -44.24
CA LEU A 544 -16.42 -6.45 -43.36
C LEU A 544 -16.45 -7.94 -43.68
N ASN A 545 -17.60 -8.51 -44.02
CA ASN A 545 -17.68 -9.91 -44.45
C ASN A 545 -16.87 -10.13 -45.73
N HIS A 546 -16.96 -9.22 -46.70
CA HIS A 546 -16.13 -9.25 -47.90
C HIS A 546 -14.64 -9.17 -47.54
N ASP A 547 -14.23 -8.16 -46.77
CA ASP A 547 -12.84 -7.96 -46.35
C ASP A 547 -12.29 -9.17 -45.58
N THR A 548 -13.10 -9.73 -44.68
CA THR A 548 -12.75 -10.91 -43.88
C THR A 548 -12.60 -12.14 -44.78
N GLN A 549 -13.52 -12.35 -45.73
CA GLN A 549 -13.43 -13.45 -46.70
C GLN A 549 -12.21 -13.31 -47.62
N THR A 550 -11.91 -12.09 -48.08
CA THR A 550 -10.71 -11.79 -48.88
C THR A 550 -9.43 -12.05 -48.09
N LEU A 551 -9.40 -11.70 -46.80
CA LEU A 551 -8.27 -12.02 -45.93
C LEU A 551 -8.14 -13.53 -45.70
N ILE A 552 -9.25 -14.24 -45.42
CA ILE A 552 -9.27 -15.70 -45.24
C ILE A 552 -8.79 -16.43 -46.49
N SER A 553 -9.23 -16.01 -47.68
CA SER A 553 -8.82 -16.64 -48.93
C SER A 553 -7.33 -16.51 -49.19
N ASN A 554 -6.72 -15.42 -48.70
CA ASN A 554 -5.30 -15.13 -48.90
C ASN A 554 -4.40 -15.69 -47.78
N TYR A 555 -4.95 -15.98 -46.59
CA TYR A 555 -4.18 -16.43 -45.44
C TYR A 555 -4.91 -17.53 -44.65
N SER A 556 -4.49 -18.79 -44.82
CA SER A 556 -5.11 -19.96 -44.15
C SER A 556 -5.13 -19.87 -42.63
N ILE A 557 -4.12 -19.25 -42.02
CA ILE A 557 -4.03 -19.01 -40.57
C ILE A 557 -5.22 -18.19 -40.06
N LEU A 558 -5.77 -17.31 -40.90
CA LEU A 558 -6.91 -16.50 -40.53
C LEU A 558 -8.21 -17.30 -40.46
N ARG A 559 -8.29 -18.43 -41.15
CA ARG A 559 -9.45 -19.33 -41.04
C ARG A 559 -9.64 -19.78 -39.59
N ASP A 560 -8.58 -20.03 -38.83
CA ASP A 560 -8.65 -20.51 -37.44
C ASP A 560 -8.94 -19.38 -36.41
N LEU A 561 -8.70 -18.13 -36.80
CA LEU A 561 -9.07 -16.95 -36.01
C LEU A 561 -10.52 -16.53 -36.27
N PHE A 562 -10.99 -16.71 -37.52
CA PHE A 562 -12.31 -16.28 -37.98
C PHE A 562 -13.39 -17.37 -37.97
N SER A 563 -13.02 -18.64 -37.75
CA SER A 563 -13.94 -19.75 -37.43
C SER A 563 -14.24 -19.79 -35.94
#